data_AF-A0A923CDH8-F1
#
_entry.id   AF-A0A923CDH8-F1
#
_cell.length_a   1.000
_cell.length_b   1.000
_cell.length_c   1.000
_cell.angle_alpha   90.00
_cell.angle_beta   90.00
_cell.angle_gamma   90.00
#
_symmetry.space_group_name_H-M   'P 1'
#
loop_
_entity.id
_entity.type
_entity.pdbx_description
1 polymer ?
#
loop_
_entity_poly.entity_id
_entity_poly.type
_entity_poly.pdbx_seq_one_letter_code
_entity_poly.pdbx_strand_id
1 'polypeptide(L)'
;MGTRRVAVLAIGCVAILVSLVLDVATGPAFLPVGAVAKSVFGLAQDRTVDAIVWSIRLPIAFVALVVGAALGLSGAIMQTILNNP
;
A
#
# COMPACT_ATOMS: atom_id res chain seq x y z
N MET A 1 24.21 2.39 16.64
CA MET A 1 23.17 3.34 16.15
C MET A 1 22.54 2.93 14.82
N GLY A 2 23.27 2.32 13.86
CA GLY A 2 22.70 1.90 12.57
C GLY A 2 21.61 0.82 12.66
N THR A 3 21.79 -0.19 13.52
CA THR A 3 20.88 -1.36 13.60
C THR A 3 19.45 -1.00 14.00
N ARG A 4 19.25 -0.06 14.94
CA ARG A 4 17.92 0.39 15.36
C ARG A 4 17.19 1.15 14.25
N ARG A 5 17.91 2.01 13.50
CA ARG A 5 17.32 2.76 12.37
C ARG A 5 16.94 1.81 11.24
N VAL A 6 17.81 0.87 10.90
CA VAL A 6 17.54 -0.16 9.89
C VAL A 6 16.35 -1.02 10.30
N ALA A 7 16.27 -1.44 11.56
CA ALA A 7 15.14 -2.22 12.07
C ALA A 7 13.80 -1.45 11.95
N VAL A 8 13.77 -0.17 12.33
CA VAL A 8 12.56 0.67 12.22
C VAL A 8 12.13 0.83 10.76
N LEU A 9 13.07 1.08 9.85
CA LEU A 9 12.77 1.18 8.41
C LEU A 9 12.26 -0.14 7.85
N ALA A 10 12.88 -1.26 8.22
CA ALA A 10 12.45 -2.60 7.81
C ALA A 10 11.03 -2.91 8.29
N ILE A 11 10.72 -2.61 9.56
CA ILE A 11 9.38 -2.79 10.13
C ILE A 11 8.37 -1.90 9.39
N GLY A 12 8.71 -0.65 9.10
CA GLY A 12 7.86 0.26 8.33
C GLY A 12 7.56 -0.26 6.92
N CYS A 13 8.58 -0.75 6.20
CA CYS A 13 8.39 -1.36 4.89
C CYS A 13 7.48 -2.60 4.94
N VAL A 14 7.68 -3.48 5.94
CA VAL A 14 6.82 -4.65 6.13
C VAL A 14 5.38 -4.22 6.42
N ALA A 15 5.17 -3.21 7.26
CA ALA A 15 3.84 -2.70 7.57
C ALA A 15 3.13 -2.14 6.32
N ILE A 16 3.85 -1.43 5.44
CA ILE A 16 3.31 -0.94 4.17
C ILE A 16 2.89 -2.10 3.27
N LEU A 17 3.74 -3.13 3.14
CA LEU A 17 3.42 -4.32 2.34
C LEU A 17 2.18 -5.05 2.86
N VAL A 18 2.09 -5.25 4.18
CA VAL A 18 0.91 -5.85 4.81
C VAL A 18 -0.33 -5.00 4.56
N SER A 19 -0.24 -3.68 4.72
CA SER A 19 -1.35 -2.77 4.44
C SER A 19 -1.82 -2.85 2.98
N LEU A 20 -0.89 -2.99 2.02
CA LEU A 20 -1.23 -3.12 0.59
C LEU A 20 -1.98 -4.44 0.32
N VAL A 21 -1.53 -5.54 0.93
CA VAL A 21 -2.21 -6.84 0.81
C VAL A 21 -3.60 -6.77 1.43
N LEU A 22 -3.74 -6.12 2.59
CA LEU A 22 -5.04 -5.92 3.24
C LEU A 22 -5.96 -5.02 2.42
N ASP A 23 -5.47 -3.93 1.85
CA ASP A 23 -6.27 -3.04 0.98
C ASP A 23 -6.83 -3.79 -0.24
N VAL A 24 -5.95 -4.55 -0.90
CA VAL A 24 -6.32 -5.39 -2.05
C VAL A 24 -7.30 -6.50 -1.64
N ALA A 25 -7.19 -7.08 -0.44
CA ALA A 25 -8.09 -8.12 0.07
C ALA A 25 -9.45 -7.59 0.54
N THR A 26 -9.51 -6.42 1.17
CA THR A 26 -10.70 -5.90 1.88
C THR A 26 -11.56 -4.95 1.04
N GLY A 27 -11.28 -4.84 -0.27
CA GLY A 27 -11.99 -3.91 -1.14
C GLY A 27 -13.49 -4.20 -1.30
N PRO A 28 -14.30 -3.17 -1.65
CA PRO A 28 -15.76 -3.14 -1.48
C PRO A 28 -16.56 -4.11 -2.36
N ALA A 29 -15.92 -4.75 -3.34
CA ALA A 29 -16.58 -5.69 -4.26
C ALA A 29 -16.83 -7.09 -3.66
N PHE A 30 -16.63 -7.29 -2.34
CA PHE A 30 -16.80 -8.59 -1.64
C PHE A 30 -16.13 -9.78 -2.36
N LEU A 31 -14.98 -9.52 -3.01
CA LEU A 31 -14.26 -10.55 -3.75
C LEU A 31 -13.54 -11.50 -2.77
N PRO A 32 -13.63 -12.82 -2.96
CA PRO A 32 -12.88 -13.75 -2.13
C PRO A 32 -11.38 -13.52 -2.33
N VAL A 33 -10.63 -13.49 -1.23
CA VAL A 33 -9.18 -13.19 -1.22
C VAL A 33 -8.41 -14.08 -2.21
N GLY A 34 -8.82 -15.34 -2.36
CA GLY A 34 -8.24 -16.26 -3.34
C GLY A 34 -8.46 -15.87 -4.80
N ALA A 35 -9.58 -15.23 -5.15
CA ALA A 35 -9.82 -14.73 -6.51
C ALA A 35 -8.97 -13.48 -6.80
N VAL A 36 -8.80 -12.61 -5.80
CA VAL A 36 -7.93 -11.43 -5.92
C VAL A 36 -6.47 -11.85 -6.06
N ALA A 37 -5.99 -12.80 -5.26
CA ALA A 37 -4.65 -13.35 -5.39
C ALA A 37 -4.42 -13.95 -6.79
N LYS A 38 -5.37 -14.77 -7.27
CA LYS A 38 -5.33 -15.32 -8.64
C LYS A 38 -5.27 -14.22 -9.70
N SER A 39 -6.05 -13.14 -9.56
CA SER A 39 -5.98 -11.99 -10.49
C SER A 39 -4.63 -11.28 -10.49
N VAL A 40 -4.04 -11.04 -9.31
CA VAL A 40 -2.71 -10.43 -9.21
C VAL A 40 -1.63 -11.31 -9.88
N PHE A 41 -1.75 -12.63 -9.76
CA PHE A 41 -0.84 -13.58 -10.43
C PHE A 41 -1.24 -13.93 -11.88
N GLY A 42 -2.25 -13.27 -12.47
CA GLY A 42 -2.70 -13.53 -13.85
C GLY A 42 -3.40 -14.89 -14.05
N LEU A 43 -3.79 -15.55 -12.97
CA LEU A 43 -4.50 -16.83 -12.91
C LEU A 43 -6.02 -16.66 -12.73
N ALA A 44 -6.54 -15.44 -12.86
CA ALA A 44 -7.98 -15.19 -12.76
C ALA A 44 -8.73 -15.83 -13.92
N GLN A 45 -9.81 -16.55 -13.59
CA GLN A 45 -10.74 -17.10 -14.59
C GLN A 45 -11.83 -16.10 -14.97
N ASP A 46 -12.11 -15.11 -14.11
CA ASP A 46 -13.13 -14.10 -14.33
C ASP A 46 -12.49 -12.76 -14.72
N ARG A 47 -12.81 -12.30 -15.93
CA ARG A 47 -12.26 -11.07 -16.52
C ARG A 47 -12.79 -9.82 -15.83
N THR A 48 -13.98 -9.89 -15.22
CA THR A 48 -14.57 -8.78 -14.44
C THR A 48 -13.77 -8.57 -13.16
N VAL A 49 -13.45 -9.66 -12.45
CA VAL A 49 -12.61 -9.63 -11.25
C VAL A 49 -11.24 -9.05 -11.58
N ASP A 50 -10.67 -9.49 -12.71
CA ASP A 50 -9.34 -9.05 -13.14
C ASP A 50 -9.31 -7.54 -13.45
N ALA A 51 -10.32 -7.02 -14.17
CA ALA A 51 -10.46 -5.60 -14.43
C ALA A 51 -10.65 -4.77 -13.15
N ILE A 52 -11.43 -5.25 -12.17
CA ILE A 52 -11.63 -4.54 -10.90
C ILE A 52 -10.30 -4.45 -10.12
N VAL A 53 -9.53 -5.54 -10.06
CA VAL A 53 -8.27 -5.57 -9.32
C VAL A 53 -7.23 -4.68 -10.00
N TRP A 54 -7.03 -4.82 -11.32
CA TRP A 54 -5.99 -4.11 -12.06
C TRP A 54 -6.34 -2.68 -12.45
N SER A 55 -7.59 -2.39 -12.81
CA SER A 55 -7.98 -1.07 -13.29
C SER A 55 -8.50 -0.16 -12.18
N ILE A 56 -8.84 -0.69 -11.00
CA ILE A 56 -9.41 0.10 -9.90
C ILE A 56 -8.59 -0.05 -8.61
N ARG A 57 -8.47 -1.28 -8.06
CA ARG A 57 -7.85 -1.46 -6.73
C ARG A 57 -6.37 -1.12 -6.70
N LEU A 58 -5.58 -1.71 -7.60
CA LEU A 58 -4.14 -1.47 -7.66
C LEU A 58 -3.81 0.03 -7.88
N PRO A 59 -4.42 0.75 -8.83
CA PRO A 59 -4.21 2.18 -9.00
C PRO A 59 -4.49 2.99 -7.73
N ILE A 60 -5.61 2.72 -7.04
CA ILE A 60 -5.98 3.42 -5.81
C ILE A 60 -4.97 3.15 -4.69
N ALA A 61 -4.55 1.90 -4.52
CA ALA A 61 -3.53 1.52 -3.54
C ALA A 61 -2.20 2.25 -3.78
N PHE A 62 -1.79 2.39 -5.05
CA PHE A 62 -0.60 3.16 -5.43
C PHE A 62 -0.75 4.65 -5.11
N VAL A 63 -1.88 5.25 -5.44
CA VAL A 63 -2.15 6.66 -5.13
C VAL A 63 -2.11 6.88 -3.62
N ALA A 64 -2.73 6.01 -2.82
CA ALA A 64 -2.71 6.10 -1.36
C ALA A 64 -1.28 6.04 -0.80
N LEU A 65 -0.43 5.16 -1.34
CA LEU A 65 0.98 5.04 -0.94
C LEU A 65 1.76 6.31 -1.27
N VAL A 66 1.64 6.82 -2.50
CA VAL A 66 2.34 8.04 -2.94
C VAL A 66 1.89 9.25 -2.14
N VAL A 67 0.59 9.43 -1.95
CA VAL A 67 0.02 10.53 -1.16
C VAL A 67 0.48 10.44 0.29
N GLY A 68 0.42 9.25 0.91
CA GLY A 68 0.90 9.04 2.27
C GLY A 68 2.38 9.37 2.44
N ALA A 69 3.22 8.94 1.48
CA ALA A 69 4.65 9.27 1.47
C ALA A 69 4.90 10.78 1.32
N ALA A 70 4.16 11.46 0.42
CA ALA A 70 4.26 12.90 0.22
C ALA A 70 3.84 13.69 1.47
N LEU A 71 2.76 13.28 2.14
CA LEU A 71 2.31 13.89 3.39
C LEU A 71 3.33 13.67 4.53
N GLY A 72 3.88 12.46 4.66
CA GLY A 72 4.93 12.17 5.63
C GLY A 72 6.20 13.00 5.41
N LEU A 73 6.63 13.13 4.16
CA LEU A 73 7.78 13.96 3.79
C LEU A 73 7.50 15.45 4.05
N SER A 74 6.32 15.93 3.66
CA SER A 74 5.92 17.32 3.88
C SER A 74 5.87 17.68 5.37
N GLY A 75 5.35 16.78 6.21
CA GLY A 75 5.37 16.93 7.66
C GLY A 75 6.79 17.04 8.22
N ALA A 76 7.68 16.14 7.80
CA ALA A 76 9.09 16.15 8.24
C ALA A 76 9.82 17.45 7.81
N ILE A 77 9.56 17.95 6.60
CA ILE A 77 10.11 19.22 6.12
C ILE A 77 9.57 20.38 6.97
N MET A 78 8.27 20.41 7.23
CA MET A 78 7.63 21.46 8.04
C MET A 78 8.20 21.50 9.46
N GLN A 79 8.34 20.33 10.11
CA GLN A 79 8.97 20.20 11.43
C GLN A 79 10.41 20.72 11.45
N THR A 80 11.16 20.47 10.37
CA THR A 80 12.55 20.95 10.23
C THR A 80 12.61 22.47 10.04
N ILE A 81 11.74 23.05 9.21
CA ILE A 81 11.70 24.50 8.94
C ILE A 81 11.29 25.28 10.19
N LEU A 82 10.24 24.85 10.88
CA LEU A 82 9.78 25.50 12.12
C LEU A 82 10.65 25.17 13.33
N ASN A 83 11.64 24.27 13.17
CA ASN A 83 12.45 23.74 14.25
C ASN A 83 11.61 23.26 15.44
N ASN A 84 10.45 22.66 15.11
CA ASN A 84 9.46 22.21 16.07
C ASN A 84 9.14 20.74 15.76
N PRO A 85 9.58 19.80 16.61
CA PRO A 85 9.32 18.38 16.42
C PRO A 85 7.82 18.03 16.51
#